data_AF-A0A183FE19-F1
#
_entry.id   AF-A0A183FE19-F1
#
_cell.length_a   1.000
_cell.length_b   1.000
_cell.length_c   1.000
_cell.angle_alpha   90.00
_cell.angle_beta   90.00
_cell.angle_gamma   90.00
#
_symmetry.space_group_name_H-M   'P 1'
#
loop_
_entity.id
_entity.type
_entity.pdbx_description
1 polymer ?
#
loop_
_entity_poly.entity_id
_entity_poly.type
_entity_poly.pdbx_seq_one_letter_code
_entity_poly.pdbx_strand_id
1 'polypeptide(L)'
;MIEEKRRKVAQIPREPIHNDLETEKSAEPQREPKIFTASLSKWRCGVTKADGLQEGLVGAQTTAQVQLLGMTRTTLLDTGSQVSIIPLQMLVGALQNGYDLNADVEEIDLDRSN
;
A
#
# COMPACT_ATOMS: atom_id res chain seq x y z
N MET A 1 73.37 -14.56 -16.59
CA MET A 1 72.61 -15.03 -17.77
C MET A 1 72.68 -16.55 -17.80
N ILE A 2 71.55 -17.24 -17.66
CA ILE A 2 71.14 -18.45 -18.39
C ILE A 2 69.75 -18.82 -17.84
N GLU A 3 68.84 -18.99 -18.78
CA GLU A 3 67.38 -19.05 -18.70
C GLU A 3 66.86 -20.36 -18.09
N GLU A 4 65.95 -20.30 -17.12
CA GLU A 4 65.21 -21.46 -16.65
C GLU A 4 63.99 -21.73 -17.55
N LYS A 5 64.09 -22.81 -18.35
CA LYS A 5 63.07 -23.20 -19.32
C LYS A 5 61.89 -23.88 -18.61
N ARG A 6 60.80 -23.13 -18.44
CA ARG A 6 59.53 -23.58 -17.86
C ARG A 6 58.96 -24.80 -18.61
N ARG A 7 58.65 -25.88 -17.89
CA ARG A 7 57.80 -26.97 -18.40
C ARG A 7 56.36 -26.47 -18.49
N LYS A 8 55.81 -26.40 -19.71
CA LYS A 8 54.40 -26.10 -19.95
C LYS A 8 53.58 -27.34 -19.64
N VAL A 9 52.75 -27.29 -18.59
CA VAL A 9 51.67 -28.25 -18.38
C VAL A 9 50.52 -27.84 -19.30
N ALA A 10 50.01 -28.79 -20.09
CA ALA A 10 48.94 -28.55 -21.04
C ALA A 10 47.65 -28.13 -20.30
N GLN A 11 47.17 -26.91 -20.57
CA GLN A 11 45.84 -26.47 -20.15
C GLN A 11 44.81 -27.16 -21.05
N ILE A 12 43.94 -27.97 -20.46
CA ILE A 12 42.77 -28.56 -21.14
C ILE A 12 41.77 -27.42 -21.43
N PRO A 13 41.23 -27.30 -22.66
CA PRO A 13 40.23 -26.29 -22.98
C PRO A 13 38.98 -26.50 -22.14
N ARG A 14 38.57 -25.47 -21.39
CA ARG A 14 37.24 -25.41 -20.77
C ARG A 14 36.30 -24.82 -21.82
N GLU A 15 35.42 -25.66 -22.36
CA GLU A 15 34.25 -25.25 -23.15
C GLU A 15 33.46 -24.15 -22.41
N PRO A 16 32.99 -23.09 -23.10
CA PRO A 16 32.14 -22.08 -22.47
C PRO A 16 30.76 -22.68 -22.19
N ILE A 17 30.38 -22.70 -20.92
CA ILE A 17 29.01 -23.01 -20.51
C ILE A 17 28.14 -21.81 -20.92
N HIS A 18 27.37 -21.96 -22.00
CA HIS A 18 26.24 -21.08 -22.29
C HIS A 18 25.20 -21.29 -21.19
N ASN A 19 25.19 -20.40 -20.20
CA ASN A 19 24.03 -20.17 -19.38
C ASN A 19 23.44 -18.84 -19.83
N ASP A 20 22.55 -18.91 -20.82
CA ASP A 20 21.56 -17.87 -21.08
C ASP A 20 20.61 -17.84 -19.88
N LEU A 21 21.06 -17.22 -18.79
CA LEU A 21 20.17 -16.81 -17.72
C LEU A 21 19.58 -15.47 -18.15
N GLU A 22 18.59 -15.55 -19.03
CA GLU A 22 17.62 -14.47 -19.16
C GLU A 22 17.15 -14.13 -17.75
N THR A 23 17.54 -12.95 -17.29
CA THR A 23 16.93 -12.35 -16.11
C THR A 23 15.53 -12.00 -16.54
N GLU A 24 14.60 -12.94 -16.40
CA GLU A 24 13.18 -12.65 -16.37
C GLU A 24 12.99 -11.68 -15.19
N LYS A 25 13.10 -10.39 -15.51
CA LYS A 25 12.50 -9.32 -14.75
C LYS A 25 11.03 -9.69 -14.70
N SER A 26 10.61 -10.31 -13.61
CA SER A 26 9.21 -10.49 -13.25
C SER A 26 8.57 -9.12 -13.43
N ALA A 27 7.86 -8.95 -14.55
CA ALA A 27 7.05 -7.79 -14.76
C ALA A 27 5.96 -7.93 -13.71
N GLU A 28 6.04 -7.13 -12.63
CA GLU A 28 4.87 -6.87 -11.84
C GLU A 28 3.74 -6.57 -12.84
N PRO A 29 2.61 -7.30 -12.79
CA PRO A 29 1.50 -6.98 -13.68
C PRO A 29 1.24 -5.49 -13.47
N GLN A 30 1.34 -4.73 -14.55
CA GLN A 30 1.04 -3.30 -14.57
C GLN A 30 -0.37 -3.20 -14.02
N ARG A 31 -0.49 -2.89 -12.72
CA ARG A 31 -1.78 -2.76 -12.07
C ARG A 31 -2.47 -1.66 -12.85
N GLU A 32 -3.60 -2.00 -13.48
CA GLU A 32 -4.42 -0.99 -14.13
C GLU A 32 -4.59 0.19 -13.16
N PRO A 33 -4.51 1.45 -13.63
CA PRO A 33 -4.69 2.59 -12.75
C PRO A 33 -6.01 2.46 -11.98
N LYS A 34 -5.94 2.08 -10.70
CA LYS A 34 -7.12 1.88 -9.86
C LYS A 34 -7.75 3.25 -9.61
N ILE A 35 -8.96 3.46 -10.13
CA ILE A 35 -9.68 4.73 -9.96
C ILE A 35 -10.51 4.65 -8.67
N PHE A 36 -9.85 4.80 -7.52
CA PHE A 36 -10.52 4.86 -6.21
C PHE A 36 -11.63 5.92 -6.16
N THR A 37 -11.44 7.06 -6.83
CA THR A 37 -12.44 8.14 -6.87
C THR A 37 -13.75 7.75 -7.54
N ALA A 38 -13.74 6.74 -8.43
CA ALA A 38 -14.95 6.18 -9.01
C ALA A 38 -15.74 5.37 -7.96
N SER A 39 -15.05 4.50 -7.22
CA SER A 39 -15.63 3.75 -6.09
C SER A 39 -16.21 4.69 -5.02
N LEU A 40 -15.45 5.74 -4.66
CA LEU A 40 -15.90 6.76 -3.69
C LEU A 40 -17.19 7.44 -4.12
N SER A 41 -17.32 7.79 -5.41
CA SER A 41 -18.51 8.44 -5.95
C SER A 41 -19.75 7.54 -5.83
N LYS A 42 -19.60 6.23 -6.06
CA LYS A 42 -20.66 5.24 -5.87
C LYS A 42 -21.07 5.11 -4.41
N TRP A 43 -20.11 5.02 -3.49
CA TRP A 43 -20.39 4.87 -2.05
C TRP A 43 -21.09 6.08 -1.46
N ARG A 44 -20.75 7.29 -1.92
CA ARG A 44 -21.35 8.54 -1.43
C ARG A 44 -22.88 8.56 -1.59
N CYS A 45 -23.40 7.96 -2.67
CA CYS A 45 -24.84 7.93 -2.94
C CYS A 45 -25.63 7.03 -1.97
N GLY A 46 -24.98 6.17 -1.20
CA GLY A 46 -25.63 5.22 -0.28
C GLY A 46 -25.55 5.57 1.21
N VAL A 47 -24.90 6.67 1.59
CA VAL A 47 -24.67 7.00 3.01
C VAL A 47 -25.93 7.58 3.65
N THR A 48 -26.48 6.88 4.64
CA THR A 48 -27.45 7.43 5.59
C THR A 48 -26.71 8.05 6.78
N LYS A 49 -27.22 9.17 7.30
CA LYS A 49 -26.68 9.77 8.54
C LYS A 49 -27.17 8.94 9.72
N ALA A 50 -26.27 8.60 10.64
CA ALA A 50 -26.64 8.11 11.95
C ALA A 50 -26.62 9.29 12.92
N ASP A 51 -27.75 9.55 13.58
CA ASP A 51 -27.84 10.53 14.67
C ASP A 51 -27.33 9.90 15.98
N GLY A 52 -26.73 10.74 16.83
CA GLY A 52 -25.79 10.36 17.88
C GLY A 52 -26.31 9.46 19.00
N LEU A 53 -25.36 8.78 19.64
CA LEU A 53 -25.54 7.94 20.82
C LEU A 53 -25.64 8.80 22.10
N GLN A 54 -26.49 8.39 23.04
CA GLN A 54 -26.69 9.09 24.30
C GLN A 54 -25.48 8.96 25.24
N GLU A 55 -25.10 10.08 25.85
CA GLU A 55 -24.09 10.15 26.90
C GLU A 55 -24.69 9.71 28.24
N GLY A 56 -23.99 8.85 29.00
CA GLY A 56 -24.44 8.50 30.35
C GLY A 56 -23.72 7.36 31.07
N LEU A 57 -22.90 6.56 30.39
CA LEU A 57 -22.30 5.34 30.99
C LEU A 57 -20.79 5.16 30.78
N VAL A 58 -20.12 6.06 30.03
CA VAL A 58 -18.71 5.92 29.65
C VAL A 58 -17.94 7.17 30.08
N GLY A 59 -16.70 7.00 30.54
CA GLY A 59 -15.80 8.12 30.85
C GLY A 59 -15.48 8.97 29.61
N ALA A 60 -14.75 10.07 29.80
CA ALA A 60 -14.37 10.95 28.70
C ALA A 60 -13.64 10.16 27.60
N GLN A 61 -14.00 10.41 26.34
CA GLN A 61 -13.31 9.80 25.21
C GLN A 61 -11.86 10.28 25.14
N THR A 62 -10.93 9.34 24.97
CA THR A 62 -9.53 9.67 24.73
C THR A 62 -9.35 9.95 23.24
N THR A 63 -8.98 11.18 22.91
CA THR A 63 -8.81 11.63 21.52
C THR A 63 -7.44 12.25 21.28
N ALA A 64 -7.01 12.28 20.01
CA ALA A 64 -5.77 12.92 19.58
C ALA A 64 -5.93 13.65 18.24
N GLN A 65 -5.08 14.65 18.00
CA GLN A 65 -4.94 15.28 16.69
C GLN A 65 -4.00 14.43 15.82
N VAL A 66 -4.45 14.08 14.62
CA VAL A 66 -3.67 13.33 13.63
C VAL A 66 -3.67 14.04 12.29
N GLN A 67 -2.57 13.90 11.54
CA GLN A 67 -2.52 14.28 10.13
C GLN A 67 -2.91 13.06 9.29
N LEU A 68 -3.95 13.20 8.48
CA LEU A 68 -4.48 12.13 7.65
C LEU A 68 -5.03 12.70 6.34
N LEU A 69 -4.59 12.14 5.21
CA LEU A 69 -5.00 12.55 3.87
C LEU A 69 -4.88 14.07 3.65
N GLY A 70 -3.74 14.64 4.07
CA GLY A 70 -3.46 16.07 3.97
C GLY A 70 -4.27 16.97 4.91
N MET A 71 -5.00 16.42 5.88
CA MET A 71 -5.85 17.17 6.81
C MET A 71 -5.52 16.86 8.27
N THR A 72 -5.66 17.86 9.15
CA THR A 72 -5.62 17.64 10.60
C THR A 72 -7.01 17.27 11.12
N ARG A 73 -7.13 16.15 11.84
CA ARG A 73 -8.40 15.65 12.39
C ARG A 73 -8.25 15.21 13.84
N THR A 74 -9.30 15.41 14.63
CA THR A 74 -9.45 14.79 15.95
C THR A 74 -9.95 13.36 15.77
N THR A 75 -9.26 12.38 16.34
CA THR A 75 -9.61 10.96 16.24
C THR A 75 -9.71 10.31 17.62
N LEU A 76 -10.51 9.25 17.73
CA LEU A 76 -10.61 8.41 18.91
C LEU A 76 -9.39 7.48 19.01
N LEU A 77 -8.80 7.37 20.20
CA LEU A 77 -7.79 6.35 20.50
C LEU A 77 -8.50 5.09 21.00
N ASP A 78 -8.70 4.14 20.10
CA ASP A 78 -9.43 2.89 20.37
C ASP A 78 -8.47 1.71 20.50
N THR A 79 -8.27 1.21 21.71
CA THR A 79 -7.45 0.01 21.97
C THR A 79 -8.19 -1.30 21.70
N GLY A 80 -9.51 -1.24 21.45
CA GLY A 80 -10.35 -2.39 21.15
C GLY A 80 -10.34 -2.79 19.67
N SER A 81 -9.66 -2.01 18.81
CA SER A 81 -9.55 -2.28 17.38
C SER A 81 -8.09 -2.39 16.95
N GLN A 82 -7.81 -3.31 16.02
CA GLN A 82 -6.51 -3.42 15.35
C GLN A 82 -6.43 -2.54 14.10
N VAL A 83 -7.57 -2.03 13.62
CA VAL A 83 -7.68 -1.22 12.40
C VAL A 83 -8.29 0.13 12.71
N SER A 84 -7.82 1.16 12.01
CA SER A 84 -8.46 2.47 12.04
C SER A 84 -9.62 2.51 11.06
N ILE A 85 -10.74 3.10 11.47
CA ILE A 85 -11.93 3.29 10.64
C ILE A 85 -12.09 4.79 10.42
N ILE A 86 -12.22 5.19 9.16
CA ILE A 86 -12.42 6.60 8.80
C ILE A 86 -13.81 6.78 8.15
N PRO A 87 -14.55 7.84 8.49
CA PRO A 87 -15.82 8.13 7.84
C PRO A 87 -15.64 8.38 6.34
N LEU A 88 -16.58 7.93 5.51
CA LEU A 88 -16.54 8.16 4.06
C LEU A 88 -16.42 9.65 3.70
N GLN A 89 -17.09 10.52 4.45
CA GLN A 89 -17.03 11.97 4.26
C GLN A 89 -15.61 12.54 4.42
N MET A 90 -14.72 11.85 5.15
CA MET A 90 -13.33 12.25 5.28
C MET A 90 -12.59 12.08 3.94
N LEU A 91 -12.83 10.99 3.22
CA LEU A 91 -12.28 10.77 1.87
C LEU A 91 -12.83 11.81 0.88
N VAL A 92 -14.13 12.14 0.97
CA VAL A 92 -14.72 13.21 0.16
C VAL A 92 -14.04 14.55 0.42
N GLY A 93 -13.82 14.89 1.70
CA GLY A 93 -13.11 16.13 2.08
C GLY A 93 -11.66 16.17 1.60
N ALA A 94 -10.94 15.04 1.66
CA ALA A 94 -9.58 14.94 1.14
C ALA A 94 -9.53 15.24 -0.37
N LEU A 95 -10.43 14.62 -1.15
CA LEU A 95 -10.53 14.84 -2.59
C LEU A 95 -10.84 16.31 -2.92
N GLN A 96 -11.76 16.93 -2.17
CA GLN A 96 -12.10 18.35 -2.34
C GLN A 96 -10.92 19.28 -2.03
N ASN A 97 -10.03 18.88 -1.12
CA ASN A 97 -8.81 19.60 -0.79
C ASN A 97 -7.66 19.32 -1.78
N GLY A 98 -7.92 18.58 -2.87
CA GLY A 98 -6.94 18.29 -3.91
C GLY A 98 -5.98 17.15 -3.55
N TYR A 99 -6.28 16.35 -2.53
CA TYR A 99 -5.50 15.16 -2.19
C TYR A 99 -5.70 14.06 -3.25
N ASP A 100 -4.61 13.45 -3.74
CA ASP A 100 -4.69 12.42 -4.78
C ASP A 100 -4.99 11.04 -4.19
N LEU A 101 -6.28 10.75 -4.03
CA LEU A 101 -6.75 9.46 -3.52
C LEU A 101 -6.44 8.28 -4.46
N ASN A 102 -6.23 8.51 -5.76
CA ASN A 102 -5.93 7.41 -6.67
C ASN A 102 -4.46 6.98 -6.55
N ALA A 103 -3.56 7.90 -6.17
CA ALA A 103 -2.16 7.59 -5.92
C ALA A 103 -1.94 6.99 -4.52
N ASP A 104 -2.66 7.50 -3.51
CA ASP A 104 -2.33 7.24 -2.11
C ASP A 104 -3.28 6.27 -1.39
N VAL A 105 -4.38 5.85 -2.02
CA VAL A 105 -5.34 4.90 -1.42
C VAL A 105 -5.52 3.68 -2.29
N GLU A 106 -5.32 2.50 -1.68
CA GLU A 106 -5.58 1.22 -2.32
C GLU A 106 -6.94 0.65 -1.92
N GLU A 107 -7.71 0.20 -2.92
CA GLU A 107 -8.85 -0.67 -2.71
C GLU A 107 -8.38 -2.13 -2.65
N ILE A 108 -8.74 -2.80 -1.55
CA ILE A 108 -8.42 -4.21 -1.26
C ILE A 108 -9.73 -4.99 -1.26
N ASP A 109 -9.80 -6.03 -2.11
CA ASP A 109 -10.91 -6.97 -2.09
C ASP A 109 -10.81 -7.86 -0.85
N LEU A 110 -11.86 -7.87 -0.04
CA LEU A 110 -11.99 -8.81 1.05
C LEU A 110 -12.45 -10.14 0.48
N ASP A 111 -11.58 -11.16 0.56
CA ASP A 111 -11.96 -12.51 0.19
C ASP A 111 -13.15 -12.95 1.04
N ARG A 112 -14.25 -13.30 0.38
CA ARG A 112 -15.50 -13.74 1.03
C ARG A 112 -15.64 -15.25 1.01
N SER A 113 -14.61 -15.99 0.59
CA SER A 113 -14.62 -17.44 0.70
C SER A 113 -14.46 -17.84 2.17
N ASN A 114 -15.59 -18.20 2.78
CA ASN A 114 -15.68 -18.98 4.00
C ASN A 114 -15.82 -20.46 3.66
#